data_AF-A0A0Q6VU91-F1
#
_entry.id   AF-A0A0Q6VU91-F1
#
_cell.length_a   1.000
_cell.length_b   1.000
_cell.length_c   1.000
_cell.angle_alpha   90.00
_cell.angle_beta   90.00
_cell.angle_gamma   90.00
#
_symmetry.space_group_name_H-M   'P 1'
#
loop_
_entity.id
_entity.type
_entity.pdbx_description
1 polymer ?
#
loop_
_entity_poly.entity_id
_entity_poly.type
_entity_poly.pdbx_seq_one_letter_code
_entity_poly.pdbx_strand_id
1 'polypeptide(L)'
;MTTLISITLIVILVIALALVVPTIRRKNREANVARAEQLRSEAAASAQTVLPPAQARAAETEANAEEARAIAERAEAEAQQARLMASQAEAAHEDQIRAADRLDPRIDHKADDYVPQVPGTVDQGPTPPAEVNAEPEPTTPEPAAETTAETTAPAEPVQRAEEPRTDEAPADEAPADETRTDDSRTETQAPSTPLLPRRTPGANEMPGKPLESEGGGGGWFTRKDSTDS
;
A
#
# COMPACT_ATOMS: atom_id res chain seq x y z
N MET A 1 21.44 -48.66 71.89
CA MET A 1 20.59 -49.33 70.86
C MET A 1 19.86 -48.32 69.96
N THR A 2 19.22 -47.28 70.49
CA THR A 2 18.49 -46.26 69.71
C THR A 2 19.35 -45.48 68.70
N THR A 3 20.60 -45.18 69.03
CA THR A 3 21.56 -44.48 68.16
C THR A 3 21.98 -45.30 66.93
N LEU A 4 22.25 -46.60 67.10
CA LEU A 4 22.56 -47.49 65.99
C LEU A 4 21.35 -47.65 65.04
N ILE A 5 20.14 -47.75 65.59
CA ILE A 5 18.92 -47.86 64.78
C ILE A 5 18.70 -46.59 63.94
N SER A 6 18.90 -45.41 64.54
CA SER A 6 18.73 -44.13 63.84
C SER A 6 19.79 -43.93 62.75
N ILE A 7 21.06 -44.27 63.00
CA ILE A 7 22.11 -44.23 61.97
C ILE A 7 21.78 -45.18 60.82
N THR A 8 21.33 -46.40 61.13
CA THR A 8 21.00 -47.40 60.11
C THR A 8 19.84 -46.92 59.22
N LEU A 9 18.81 -46.31 59.81
CA LEU A 9 17.69 -45.73 59.07
C LEU A 9 18.12 -44.60 58.12
N ILE A 10 19.00 -43.71 58.59
CA ILE A 10 19.51 -42.60 57.77
C ILE A 10 20.34 -43.14 56.59
N VAL A 11 21.20 -44.13 56.83
CA VAL A 11 22.03 -44.74 55.77
C VAL A 11 21.15 -45.41 54.72
N ILE A 12 20.12 -46.16 55.14
CA ILE A 12 19.17 -46.79 54.21
C ILE A 12 18.42 -45.72 53.40
N LEU A 13 17.99 -44.61 54.03
CA LEU A 13 17.30 -43.53 53.35
C LEU A 13 18.20 -42.84 52.29
N VAL A 14 19.46 -42.59 52.62
CA VAL A 14 20.43 -41.97 51.69
C VAL A 14 20.71 -42.89 50.50
N ILE A 15 20.89 -44.20 50.75
CA ILE A 15 21.07 -45.19 49.67
C ILE A 15 19.82 -45.27 48.79
N ALA A 16 18.63 -45.25 49.39
CA ALA A 16 17.37 -45.24 48.65
C ALA A 16 17.24 -43.98 47.76
N LEU A 17 17.56 -42.79 48.27
CA LEU A 17 17.52 -41.55 47.47
C LEU A 17 18.55 -41.56 46.33
N ALA A 18 19.77 -42.05 46.58
CA ALA A 18 20.84 -42.09 45.58
C ALA A 18 20.47 -42.92 44.33
N LEU A 19 19.64 -43.95 44.51
CA LEU A 19 19.15 -44.80 43.42
C LEU A 19 17.95 -44.19 42.67
N VAL A 20 17.08 -43.45 43.36
CA VAL A 20 15.84 -42.91 42.77
C VAL A 20 16.08 -41.66 41.92
N VAL A 21 16.88 -40.71 42.41
CA VAL A 21 17.13 -39.41 41.75
C VAL A 21 17.59 -39.50 40.28
N PRO A 22 18.57 -40.35 39.90
CA PRO A 22 19.03 -40.41 38.50
C PRO A 22 17.97 -40.95 37.54
N THR A 23 17.08 -41.84 38.01
CA THR A 23 15.99 -42.38 37.18
C THR A 23 14.95 -41.31 36.84
N ILE A 24 14.60 -40.46 37.82
CA ILE A 24 13.67 -39.34 37.62
C ILE A 24 14.29 -38.31 36.66
N ARG A 25 15.58 -37.98 36.83
CA ARG A 25 16.29 -37.05 35.94
C ARG A 25 16.37 -37.56 34.51
N ARG A 26 16.60 -38.86 34.32
CA ARG A 26 16.66 -39.49 33.00
C ARG A 26 15.28 -39.47 32.32
N LYS A 27 14.22 -39.85 33.04
CA LYS A 27 12.84 -39.76 32.54
C LYS A 27 12.43 -38.34 32.15
N ASN A 28 12.80 -37.34 32.96
CA ASN A 28 12.52 -35.93 32.63
C ASN A 28 13.28 -35.46 31.39
N ARG A 29 14.53 -35.90 31.20
CA ARG A 29 15.29 -35.60 29.97
C ARG A 29 14.63 -36.22 28.74
N GLU A 30 14.27 -37.50 28.81
CA GLU A 30 13.60 -38.21 27.72
C GLU A 30 12.24 -37.57 27.39
N ALA A 31 11.46 -37.19 28.41
CA ALA A 31 10.19 -36.47 28.22
C ALA A 31 10.38 -35.08 27.60
N ASN A 32 11.41 -34.34 28.00
CA ASN A 32 11.71 -33.03 27.42
C ASN A 32 12.16 -33.14 25.97
N VAL A 33 12.97 -34.15 25.63
CA VAL A 33 13.38 -34.43 24.25
C VAL A 33 12.17 -34.82 23.40
N ALA A 34 11.31 -35.71 23.90
CA ALA A 34 10.08 -36.10 23.19
C ALA A 34 9.15 -34.91 22.94
N ARG A 35 8.96 -34.02 23.93
CA ARG A 35 8.16 -32.79 23.77
C ARG A 35 8.78 -31.82 22.77
N ALA A 36 10.10 -31.64 22.78
CA ALA A 36 10.78 -30.79 21.82
C ALA A 36 10.60 -31.31 20.39
N GLU A 37 10.68 -32.63 20.19
CA GLU A 37 10.45 -33.24 18.88
C GLU A 37 8.99 -33.12 18.44
N GLN A 38 8.04 -33.29 19.37
CA GLN A 38 6.63 -33.05 19.11
C GLN A 38 6.37 -31.60 18.67
N LEU A 39 6.90 -30.61 19.40
CA LEU A 39 6.78 -29.19 19.03
C LEU A 39 7.40 -28.89 17.65
N ARG A 40 8.54 -29.50 17.33
CA ARG A 40 9.14 -29.37 15.98
C ARG A 40 8.25 -29.99 14.91
N SER A 41 7.66 -31.15 15.17
CA SER A 41 6.76 -31.81 14.22
C SER A 41 5.46 -31.01 14.02
N GLU A 42 4.89 -30.44 15.09
CA GLU A 42 3.70 -29.59 15.05
C GLU A 42 4.00 -28.26 14.33
N ALA A 43 5.16 -27.67 14.59
CA ALA A 43 5.62 -26.47 13.88
C ALA A 43 5.85 -26.77 12.38
N ALA A 44 6.44 -27.91 12.04
CA ALA A 44 6.65 -28.30 10.65
C ALA A 44 5.32 -28.58 9.94
N ALA A 45 4.38 -29.26 10.59
CA ALA A 45 3.05 -29.54 10.04
C ALA A 45 2.21 -28.27 9.87
N SER A 46 2.22 -27.37 10.86
CA SER A 46 1.53 -26.07 10.74
C SER A 46 2.17 -25.17 9.69
N ALA A 47 3.50 -25.18 9.57
CA ALA A 47 4.19 -24.43 8.54
C ALA A 47 3.81 -24.90 7.12
N GLN A 48 3.69 -26.21 6.89
CA GLN A 48 3.25 -26.74 5.59
C GLN A 48 1.84 -26.29 5.20
N THR A 49 0.96 -26.09 6.18
CA THR A 49 -0.42 -25.64 5.92
C THR A 49 -0.51 -24.12 5.72
N VAL A 50 0.28 -23.33 6.45
CA VAL A 50 0.12 -21.87 6.49
C VAL A 50 1.04 -21.13 5.52
N LEU A 51 2.27 -21.63 5.28
CA LEU A 51 3.24 -20.92 4.44
C LEU A 51 2.80 -20.84 2.97
N PRO A 52 2.35 -21.93 2.31
CA PRO A 52 1.96 -21.87 0.89
C PRO A 52 0.86 -20.85 0.58
N PRO A 53 -0.29 -20.79 1.32
CA PRO A 53 -1.31 -19.78 1.03
C PRO A 53 -0.87 -18.36 1.39
N ALA A 54 -0.02 -18.20 2.41
CA ALA A 54 0.55 -16.89 2.74
C ALA A 54 1.49 -16.38 1.63
N GLN A 55 2.33 -17.25 1.08
CA GLN A 55 3.20 -16.93 -0.05
C GLN A 55 2.41 -16.63 -1.33
N ALA A 56 1.36 -17.42 -1.61
CA ALA A 56 0.48 -17.17 -2.75
C ALA A 56 -0.19 -15.79 -2.66
N ARG A 57 -0.72 -15.42 -1.49
CA ARG A 57 -1.30 -14.08 -1.27
C ARG A 57 -0.26 -12.97 -1.40
N ALA A 58 0.96 -13.18 -0.88
CA ALA A 58 2.03 -12.21 -1.01
C ALA A 58 2.38 -11.97 -2.50
N ALA A 59 2.52 -13.04 -3.27
CA ALA A 59 2.80 -12.95 -4.71
C ALA A 59 1.65 -12.28 -5.48
N GLU A 60 0.39 -12.58 -5.14
CA GLU A 60 -0.78 -11.93 -5.73
C GLU A 60 -0.79 -10.42 -5.42
N THR A 61 -0.51 -10.03 -4.17
CA THR A 61 -0.45 -8.61 -3.80
C THR A 61 0.70 -7.87 -4.49
N GLU A 62 1.82 -8.54 -4.72
CA GLU A 62 2.96 -7.98 -5.44
C GLU A 62 2.62 -7.77 -6.92
N ALA A 63 2.01 -8.76 -7.57
CA ALA A 63 1.53 -8.64 -8.95
C ALA A 63 0.51 -7.50 -9.12
N ASN A 64 -0.45 -7.39 -8.20
CA ASN A 64 -1.44 -6.31 -8.22
C ASN A 64 -0.78 -4.93 -8.04
N ALA A 65 0.26 -4.84 -7.20
CA ALA A 65 1.00 -3.60 -7.00
C ALA A 65 1.82 -3.21 -8.24
N GLU A 66 2.38 -4.19 -8.96
CA GLU A 66 3.07 -3.96 -10.23
C GLU A 66 2.11 -3.49 -11.33
N GLU A 67 0.93 -4.10 -11.44
CA GLU A 67 -0.11 -3.67 -12.39
C GLU A 67 -0.57 -2.24 -12.10
N ALA A 68 -0.82 -1.91 -10.83
CA ALA A 68 -1.21 -0.56 -10.44
C ALA A 68 -0.13 0.49 -10.79
N ARG A 69 1.16 0.14 -10.65
CA ARG A 69 2.28 1.01 -11.07
C ARG A 69 2.31 1.20 -12.57
N ALA A 70 2.11 0.14 -13.36
CA ALA A 70 2.08 0.24 -14.82
C ALA A 70 0.92 1.13 -15.31
N ILE A 71 -0.25 1.03 -14.68
CA ILE A 71 -1.40 1.91 -14.99
C ILE A 71 -1.09 3.35 -14.64
N ALA A 72 -0.48 3.62 -13.48
CA ALA A 72 -0.09 4.96 -13.08
C ALA A 72 0.93 5.58 -14.06
N GLU A 73 1.96 4.84 -14.44
CA GLU A 73 2.97 5.30 -15.41
C GLU A 73 2.35 5.63 -16.77
N ARG A 74 1.42 4.80 -17.25
CA ARG A 74 0.68 5.08 -18.48
C ARG A 74 -0.16 6.36 -18.38
N ALA A 75 -0.90 6.53 -17.28
CA ALA A 75 -1.70 7.71 -17.06
C ALA A 75 -0.84 8.99 -16.99
N GLU A 76 0.34 8.92 -16.37
CA GLU A 76 1.30 10.02 -16.34
C GLU A 76 1.83 10.37 -17.73
N ALA A 77 2.18 9.36 -18.54
CA ALA A 77 2.62 9.56 -19.92
C ALA A 77 1.51 10.22 -20.79
N GLU A 78 0.27 9.75 -20.67
CA GLU A 78 -0.89 10.33 -21.36
C GLU A 78 -1.13 11.78 -20.92
N ALA A 79 -1.02 12.08 -19.61
CA ALA A 79 -1.15 13.44 -19.09
C ALA A 79 -0.03 14.36 -19.61
N GLN A 80 1.21 13.88 -19.67
CA GLN A 80 2.33 14.64 -20.25
C GLN A 80 2.11 14.92 -21.73
N GLN A 81 1.66 13.93 -22.50
CA GLN A 81 1.34 14.11 -23.91
C GLN A 81 0.22 15.13 -24.11
N ALA A 82 -0.85 15.07 -23.30
CA ALA A 82 -1.95 16.03 -23.36
C ALA A 82 -1.47 17.47 -23.09
N ARG A 83 -0.57 17.66 -22.11
CA ARG A 83 0.05 18.97 -21.82
C ARG A 83 0.87 19.49 -23.00
N LEU A 84 1.66 18.63 -23.65
CA LEU A 84 2.45 18.99 -24.83
C LEU A 84 1.56 19.34 -26.03
N MET A 85 0.43 18.64 -26.20
CA MET A 85 -0.52 18.97 -27.27
C MET A 85 -1.24 20.30 -26.99
N ALA A 86 -1.61 20.55 -25.73
CA ALA A 86 -2.22 21.81 -25.32
C ALA A 86 -1.27 23.00 -25.54
N SER A 87 0.00 22.88 -25.15
CA SER A 87 0.99 23.95 -25.36
C SER A 87 1.27 24.20 -26.84
N GLN A 88 1.29 23.15 -27.67
CA GLN A 88 1.41 23.31 -29.12
C GLN A 88 0.20 24.01 -29.73
N ALA A 89 -1.01 23.66 -29.29
CA ALA A 89 -2.23 24.31 -29.75
C ALA A 89 -2.27 25.79 -29.36
N GLU A 90 -1.84 26.13 -28.14
CA GLU A 90 -1.70 27.50 -27.68
C GLU A 90 -0.71 28.30 -28.53
N ALA A 91 0.50 27.74 -28.75
CA ALA A 91 1.52 28.38 -29.59
C ALA A 91 1.02 28.60 -31.03
N ALA A 92 0.34 27.61 -31.61
CA ALA A 92 -0.23 27.71 -32.95
C ALA A 92 -1.34 28.77 -33.03
N HIS A 93 -2.12 28.95 -31.97
CA HIS A 93 -3.15 29.98 -31.89
C HIS A 93 -2.54 31.39 -31.75
N GLU A 94 -1.52 31.54 -30.92
CA GLU A 94 -0.79 32.80 -30.78
C GLU A 94 -0.11 33.21 -32.10
N ASP A 95 0.49 32.25 -32.81
CA ASP A 95 1.09 32.48 -34.12
C ASP A 95 0.08 32.97 -35.16
N GLN A 96 -1.15 32.43 -35.11
CA GLN A 96 -2.25 32.88 -35.97
C GLN A 96 -2.68 34.32 -35.65
N ILE A 97 -2.79 34.66 -34.36
CA ILE A 97 -3.11 36.03 -33.92
C ILE A 97 -2.02 37.00 -34.38
N ARG A 98 -0.74 36.68 -34.13
CA ARG A 98 0.38 37.50 -34.62
C ARG A 98 0.38 37.63 -36.14
N ALA A 99 -0.03 36.60 -36.87
CA ALA A 99 -0.17 36.67 -38.33
C ALA A 99 -1.31 37.59 -38.77
N ALA A 100 -2.45 37.57 -38.09
CA ALA A 100 -3.57 38.47 -38.35
C ALA A 100 -3.21 39.93 -38.05
N ASP A 101 -2.58 40.20 -36.90
CA ASP A 101 -2.19 41.55 -36.47
C ASP A 101 -1.16 42.19 -37.43
N ARG A 102 -0.26 41.39 -38.01
CA ARG A 102 0.67 41.87 -39.07
C ARG A 102 -0.05 42.37 -40.32
N LEU A 103 -1.25 41.87 -40.60
CA LEU A 103 -2.05 42.26 -41.76
C LEU A 103 -2.97 43.45 -41.47
N ASP A 104 -3.26 43.77 -40.20
CA ASP A 104 -4.12 44.90 -39.83
C ASP A 104 -3.31 46.21 -39.77
N PRO A 105 -3.56 47.19 -40.67
CA PRO A 105 -2.85 48.46 -40.66
C PRO A 105 -3.13 49.33 -39.43
N ARG A 106 -4.13 48.97 -38.61
CA ARG A 106 -4.46 49.69 -37.36
C ARG A 106 -3.59 49.25 -36.18
N ILE A 107 -2.89 48.12 -36.27
CA ILE A 107 -2.08 47.56 -35.18
C ILE A 107 -0.60 47.78 -35.47
N ASP A 108 0.10 48.50 -34.57
CA ASP A 108 1.55 48.64 -34.62
C ASP A 108 2.23 47.44 -33.95
N HIS A 109 2.37 46.36 -34.70
CA HIS A 109 3.05 45.13 -34.28
C HIS A 109 4.58 45.25 -34.17
N LYS A 110 5.15 46.45 -34.37
CA LYS A 110 6.60 46.72 -34.23
C LYS A 110 6.95 47.51 -32.96
N ALA A 111 5.95 48.01 -32.24
CA ALA A 111 6.17 48.72 -31.00
C ALA A 111 6.73 47.77 -29.92
N ASP A 112 7.62 48.28 -29.06
CA ASP A 112 8.29 47.49 -28.02
C ASP A 112 7.31 46.98 -26.93
N ASP A 113 6.10 47.54 -26.87
CA ASP A 113 5.01 47.20 -25.95
C ASP A 113 3.93 46.31 -26.59
N TYR A 114 4.15 45.79 -27.80
CA TYR A 114 3.20 44.88 -28.44
C TYR A 114 3.12 43.53 -27.72
N VAL A 115 1.92 43.20 -27.21
CA VAL A 115 1.58 41.90 -26.63
C VAL A 115 0.37 41.35 -27.40
N PRO A 116 0.48 40.18 -28.06
CA PRO A 116 -0.64 39.58 -28.78
C PRO A 116 -1.78 39.26 -27.81
N GLN A 117 -2.95 39.85 -28.05
CA GLN A 117 -4.11 39.63 -27.18
C GLN A 117 -4.78 38.31 -27.54
N VAL A 118 -4.52 37.28 -26.75
CA VAL A 118 -5.20 35.99 -26.88
C VAL A 118 -6.48 36.02 -26.03
N PRO A 119 -7.68 35.91 -26.62
CA PRO A 119 -8.91 35.87 -25.84
C PRO A 119 -8.91 34.66 -24.89
N GLY A 120 -9.09 34.90 -23.59
CA GLY A 120 -9.21 33.84 -22.58
C GLY A 120 -7.91 33.38 -21.92
N THR A 121 -6.75 33.97 -22.21
CA THR A 121 -5.54 33.75 -21.39
C THR A 121 -5.61 34.52 -20.08
N VAL A 122 -5.11 33.93 -19.00
CA VAL A 122 -5.24 34.41 -17.60
C VAL A 122 -4.65 35.82 -17.39
N ASP A 123 -3.71 36.24 -18.25
CA ASP A 123 -3.14 37.59 -18.23
C ASP A 123 -4.07 38.68 -18.77
N GLN A 124 -5.20 38.32 -19.38
CA GLN A 124 -6.34 39.23 -19.46
C GLN A 124 -6.96 39.30 -18.07
N GLY A 125 -6.37 40.15 -17.21
CA GLY A 125 -7.03 40.58 -15.98
C GLY A 125 -8.49 40.89 -16.32
N PRO A 126 -9.46 40.37 -15.53
CA PRO A 126 -10.87 40.40 -15.90
C PRO A 126 -11.21 41.82 -16.30
N THR A 127 -11.49 42.04 -17.58
CA THR A 127 -12.10 43.29 -18.03
C THR A 127 -13.33 43.43 -17.13
N PRO A 128 -13.37 44.41 -16.20
CA PRO A 128 -14.53 44.58 -15.35
C PRO A 128 -15.70 44.69 -16.32
N PRO A 129 -16.78 43.90 -16.13
CA PRO A 129 -17.91 43.94 -17.03
C PRO A 129 -18.28 45.40 -17.18
N ALA A 130 -18.26 45.90 -18.42
CA ALA A 130 -18.61 47.28 -18.68
C ALA A 130 -19.91 47.56 -17.95
N GLU A 131 -19.85 48.41 -16.92
CA GLU A 131 -21.00 48.95 -16.21
C GLU A 131 -21.78 49.77 -17.24
N VAL A 132 -22.58 49.08 -18.06
CA VAL A 132 -23.64 49.69 -18.83
C VAL A 132 -24.72 50.02 -17.81
N ASN A 133 -24.48 51.13 -17.12
CA ASN A 133 -25.44 52.16 -16.73
C ASN A 133 -26.92 51.80 -17.01
N ALA A 134 -27.51 50.99 -16.13
CA ALA A 134 -28.94 50.74 -16.08
C ALA A 134 -29.35 50.41 -14.63
N GLU A 135 -29.49 51.44 -13.80
CA GLU A 135 -30.34 51.43 -12.60
C GLU A 135 -31.23 52.69 -12.66
N PRO A 136 -32.42 52.75 -12.05
CA PRO A 136 -33.11 51.70 -11.28
C PRO A 136 -34.61 51.55 -11.66
N GLU A 137 -35.24 50.42 -11.34
CA GLU A 137 -36.59 50.43 -10.75
C GLU A 137 -36.77 49.23 -9.78
N PRO A 138 -37.08 49.49 -8.50
CA PRO A 138 -37.44 48.46 -7.54
C PRO A 138 -38.96 48.25 -7.56
N THR A 139 -39.42 47.01 -7.74
CA THR A 139 -40.79 46.64 -7.38
C THR A 139 -40.81 45.28 -6.68
N THR A 140 -40.88 45.36 -5.35
CA THR A 140 -41.37 44.33 -4.41
C THR A 140 -42.90 44.23 -4.54
N PRO A 141 -43.51 43.02 -4.57
CA PRO A 141 -44.12 42.42 -3.36
C PRO A 141 -43.84 40.90 -3.25
N GLU A 142 -43.33 40.43 -2.11
CA GLU A 142 -44.03 39.81 -0.96
C GLU A 142 -44.24 38.28 -1.03
N PRO A 143 -44.17 37.56 0.11
CA PRO A 143 -43.95 36.12 0.21
C PRO A 143 -45.25 35.31 0.47
N ALA A 144 -45.25 34.03 0.08
CA ALA A 144 -46.17 33.03 0.61
C ALA A 144 -45.51 31.64 0.62
N ALA A 145 -45.08 31.27 1.82
CA ALA A 145 -45.30 30.01 2.52
C ALA A 145 -45.50 28.67 1.76
N GLU A 146 -44.82 27.66 2.34
CA GLU A 146 -45.25 26.27 2.50
C GLU A 146 -45.14 25.32 1.30
N THR A 147 -44.35 24.25 1.47
CA THR A 147 -44.89 22.88 1.66
C THR A 147 -43.77 21.82 1.50
N THR A 148 -43.40 21.24 2.64
CA THR A 148 -43.18 19.80 2.89
C THR A 148 -41.95 19.10 2.33
N ALA A 149 -41.12 18.69 3.29
CA ALA A 149 -40.17 17.59 3.20
C ALA A 149 -40.89 16.24 3.05
N GLU A 150 -40.43 15.40 2.13
CA GLU A 150 -40.76 13.96 2.15
C GLU A 150 -39.49 13.12 2.01
N THR A 151 -39.07 12.62 3.18
CA THR A 151 -38.32 11.38 3.38
C THR A 151 -39.04 10.21 2.69
N THR A 152 -38.36 9.44 1.82
CA THR A 152 -38.54 7.97 1.69
C THR A 152 -37.41 7.33 0.87
N ALA A 153 -36.53 6.65 1.60
CA ALA A 153 -35.98 5.30 1.42
C ALA A 153 -35.20 4.87 0.14
N PRO A 154 -34.24 3.93 0.30
CA PRO A 154 -33.26 3.53 -0.71
C PRO A 154 -33.76 2.36 -1.56
N ALA A 155 -33.59 2.46 -2.88
CA ALA A 155 -33.86 1.38 -3.83
C ALA A 155 -32.59 0.56 -4.11
N GLU A 156 -32.83 -0.74 -4.22
CA GLU A 156 -31.95 -1.90 -4.20
C GLU A 156 -30.89 -2.01 -5.32
N PRO A 157 -29.87 -2.88 -5.10
CA PRO A 157 -28.80 -3.16 -6.06
C PRO A 157 -29.28 -3.99 -7.25
N VAL A 158 -28.97 -3.52 -8.46
CA VAL A 158 -29.12 -4.29 -9.69
C VAL A 158 -28.08 -5.42 -9.70
N GLN A 159 -28.53 -6.62 -9.34
CA GLN A 159 -27.85 -7.87 -9.64
C GLN A 159 -27.84 -8.06 -11.17
N ARG A 160 -26.68 -7.91 -11.81
CA ARG A 160 -26.45 -8.33 -13.19
C ARG A 160 -25.87 -9.75 -13.16
N ALA A 161 -26.75 -10.72 -13.34
CA ALA A 161 -26.42 -12.11 -13.60
C ALA A 161 -25.83 -12.26 -15.02
N GLU A 162 -24.70 -12.96 -15.06
CA GLU A 162 -24.25 -13.99 -16.02
C GLU A 162 -24.45 -13.79 -17.54
N GLU A 163 -23.32 -13.78 -18.27
CA GLU A 163 -23.13 -14.60 -19.47
C GLU A 163 -21.68 -15.13 -19.53
N PRO A 164 -21.44 -16.46 -19.53
CA PRO A 164 -20.13 -17.04 -19.79
C PRO A 164 -19.92 -17.16 -21.31
N ARG A 165 -19.01 -16.36 -21.88
CA ARG A 165 -18.53 -16.60 -23.25
C ARG A 165 -17.49 -17.71 -23.25
N THR A 166 -17.88 -18.81 -23.87
CA THR A 166 -17.03 -19.89 -24.34
C THR A 166 -16.62 -19.51 -25.76
N ASP A 167 -15.36 -19.10 -25.96
CA ASP A 167 -14.73 -19.02 -27.28
C ASP A 167 -13.38 -19.74 -27.14
N GLU A 168 -13.34 -21.03 -27.44
CA GLU A 168 -12.92 -21.59 -28.73
C GLU A 168 -11.40 -21.48 -28.96
N ALA A 169 -10.74 -22.62 -28.79
CA ALA A 169 -9.34 -22.84 -29.11
C ALA A 169 -9.09 -22.80 -30.62
N PRO A 170 -7.95 -22.27 -31.07
CA PRO A 170 -7.32 -22.73 -32.30
C PRO A 170 -6.18 -23.71 -31.99
N ALA A 171 -6.31 -24.89 -32.59
CA ALA A 171 -5.27 -25.88 -32.73
C ALA A 171 -4.20 -25.44 -33.74
N ASP A 172 -3.02 -26.03 -33.57
CA ASP A 172 -1.99 -26.30 -34.58
C ASP A 172 -1.54 -25.16 -35.52
N GLU A 173 -0.30 -24.71 -35.32
CA GLU A 173 0.68 -24.68 -36.42
C GLU A 173 2.11 -24.59 -35.87
N ALA A 174 2.87 -25.66 -36.10
CA ALA A 174 4.31 -25.70 -35.95
C ALA A 174 4.99 -24.92 -37.08
N PRO A 175 6.18 -24.37 -36.85
CA PRO A 175 7.27 -24.70 -37.77
C PRO A 175 8.52 -25.21 -37.06
N ALA A 176 9.04 -26.30 -37.62
CA ALA A 176 10.42 -26.75 -37.45
C ALA A 176 11.34 -25.92 -38.37
N ASP A 177 12.43 -25.41 -37.82
CA ASP A 177 13.73 -25.23 -38.49
C ASP A 177 14.75 -24.87 -37.39
N GLU A 178 15.46 -25.84 -36.80
CA GLU A 178 16.83 -26.25 -37.14
C GLU A 178 17.86 -25.15 -37.37
N THR A 179 19.06 -25.43 -36.83
CA THR A 179 20.36 -24.73 -36.93
C THR A 179 20.57 -23.59 -35.91
N ARG A 180 21.67 -23.49 -35.15
CA ARG A 180 22.96 -24.19 -35.17
C ARG A 180 23.90 -23.61 -34.10
N THR A 181 24.58 -24.53 -33.40
CA THR A 181 25.90 -24.49 -32.71
C THR A 181 26.24 -23.46 -31.64
N ASP A 182 26.78 -24.04 -30.55
CA ASP A 182 27.96 -23.64 -29.78
C ASP A 182 27.98 -22.24 -29.14
N ASP A 183 28.03 -22.19 -27.82
CA ASP A 183 29.35 -22.25 -27.18
C ASP A 183 29.25 -22.62 -25.71
N SER A 184 30.22 -23.41 -25.29
CA SER A 184 30.42 -23.93 -23.96
C SER A 184 31.02 -22.84 -23.07
N ARG A 185 30.38 -22.51 -21.96
CA ARG A 185 31.11 -22.02 -20.77
C ARG A 185 30.44 -22.46 -19.49
N THR A 186 30.77 -23.68 -19.08
CA THR A 186 30.69 -24.11 -17.69
C THR A 186 31.72 -23.32 -16.88
N GLU A 187 31.36 -22.10 -16.49
CA GLU A 187 32.12 -21.36 -15.50
C GLU A 187 31.74 -21.90 -14.12
N THR A 188 32.61 -22.74 -13.57
CA THR A 188 32.57 -23.19 -12.17
C THR A 188 32.67 -21.96 -11.27
N GLN A 189 31.52 -21.39 -10.93
CA GLN A 189 31.42 -20.29 -9.98
C GLN A 189 31.66 -20.84 -8.58
N ALA A 190 32.79 -20.45 -7.99
CA ALA A 190 33.14 -20.76 -6.62
C ALA A 190 32.02 -20.33 -5.64
N PRO A 191 31.83 -21.02 -4.50
CA PRO A 191 30.81 -20.66 -3.52
C PRO A 191 31.11 -19.26 -2.96
N SER A 192 30.35 -18.27 -3.43
CA SER A 192 30.30 -16.95 -2.83
C SER A 192 29.76 -17.09 -1.40
N THR A 193 30.66 -16.98 -0.43
CA THR A 193 30.34 -16.85 0.99
C THR A 193 29.26 -15.77 1.19
N PRO A 194 28.17 -16.05 1.93
CA PRO A 194 27.15 -15.06 2.21
C PRO A 194 27.76 -13.90 3.00
N LEU A 195 27.82 -12.73 2.37
CA LEU A 195 28.16 -11.47 3.00
C LEU A 195 27.08 -11.17 4.06
N LEU A 196 27.45 -11.34 5.32
CA LEU A 196 26.67 -10.87 6.46
C LEU A 196 26.34 -9.38 6.26
N PRO A 197 25.10 -8.92 6.52
CA PRO A 197 24.77 -7.51 6.48
C PRO A 197 25.66 -6.76 7.48
N ARG A 198 26.46 -5.83 6.97
CA ARG A 198 27.24 -4.90 7.80
C ARG A 198 26.25 -4.09 8.62
N ARG A 199 26.21 -4.33 9.93
CA ARG A 199 25.57 -3.41 10.89
C ARG A 199 26.24 -2.06 10.75
N THR A 200 25.48 -1.06 10.32
CA THR A 200 25.87 0.35 10.35
C THR A 200 26.08 0.76 11.81
N PRO A 201 27.29 1.17 12.23
CA PRO A 201 27.50 1.77 13.53
C PRO A 201 27.19 3.27 13.39
N GLY A 202 25.95 3.67 13.67
CA GLY A 202 25.57 5.08 13.51
C GLY A 202 24.17 5.49 14.00
N ALA A 203 23.53 4.72 14.87
CA ALA A 203 22.23 5.08 15.45
C ALA A 203 22.27 5.25 16.97
N ASN A 204 23.44 5.60 17.51
CA ASN A 204 23.57 6.14 18.86
C ASN A 204 23.78 7.65 18.71
N GLU A 205 23.08 8.41 19.56
CA GLU A 205 23.10 9.89 19.67
C GLU A 205 22.01 10.64 18.90
N MET A 206 20.74 10.34 19.23
CA MET A 206 19.72 11.39 19.28
C MET A 206 19.64 11.90 20.73
N PRO A 207 20.25 13.05 21.07
CA PRO A 207 20.11 13.65 22.39
C PRO A 207 18.65 14.06 22.61
N GLY A 208 18.08 13.58 23.70
CA GLY A 208 16.69 13.79 24.06
C GLY A 208 16.30 15.26 24.13
N LYS A 209 15.14 15.58 23.55
CA LYS A 209 14.25 16.58 24.13
C LYS A 209 13.20 15.82 24.94
N PRO A 210 13.07 16.04 26.26
CA PRO A 210 11.91 15.55 26.98
C PRO A 210 10.69 16.30 26.43
N LEU A 211 9.74 15.57 25.87
CA LEU A 211 8.38 16.09 25.70
C LEU A 211 7.82 16.21 27.12
N GLU A 212 7.69 17.45 27.59
CA GLU A 212 6.86 17.79 28.73
C GLU A 212 5.45 17.26 28.47
N SER A 213 5.08 16.18 29.15
CA SER A 213 3.71 15.70 29.21
C SER A 213 2.97 16.50 30.28
N GLU A 214 2.62 17.75 29.96
CA GLU A 214 1.60 18.47 30.72
C GLU A 214 0.21 18.12 30.18
N GLY A 215 -0.60 17.50 31.03
CA GLY A 215 -2.04 17.70 31.04
C GLY A 215 -2.91 16.81 30.14
N GLY A 216 -3.81 16.05 30.79
CA GLY A 216 -4.99 15.43 30.16
C GLY A 216 -4.81 13.93 29.98
N GLY A 217 -5.25 13.07 30.90
CA GLY A 217 -6.65 12.98 31.30
C GLY A 217 -7.42 12.23 30.21
N GLY A 218 -7.30 10.90 30.15
CA GLY A 218 -8.03 10.07 29.19
C GLY A 218 -8.02 8.62 29.64
N GLY A 219 -9.14 8.20 30.23
CA GLY A 219 -9.28 6.98 31.01
C GLY A 219 -9.01 5.69 30.24
N TRP A 220 -8.19 4.84 30.86
CA TRP A 220 -8.13 3.43 30.52
C TRP A 220 -9.42 2.78 31.02
N PHE A 221 -10.23 2.31 30.06
CA PHE A 221 -11.46 1.58 30.27
C PHE A 221 -11.33 0.54 31.39
N THR A 222 -11.93 0.84 32.54
CA THR A 222 -12.27 -0.15 33.55
C THR A 222 -13.51 -0.93 33.09
N ARG A 223 -13.41 -2.26 33.21
CA ARG A 223 -14.46 -3.28 33.05
C ARG A 223 -15.87 -2.80 33.42
N LYS A 224 -16.85 -3.29 32.68
CA LYS A 224 -18.14 -3.65 33.27
C LYS A 224 -18.60 -5.00 32.74
N ASP A 225 -18.60 -5.95 33.65
CA ASP A 225 -19.36 -7.18 33.57
C ASP A 225 -20.84 -6.86 33.33
N SER A 226 -21.46 -7.59 32.41
CA SER A 226 -22.92 -7.71 32.34
C SER A 226 -23.26 -9.19 32.22
N THR A 227 -23.10 -9.88 33.35
CA THR A 227 -24.09 -10.88 33.80
C THR A 227 -25.37 -10.14 34.12
N ASP A 228 -26.46 -10.45 33.42
CA ASP A 228 -27.78 -10.38 34.04
C ASP A 228 -28.61 -11.58 33.62
N SER A 229 -29.40 -12.02 34.59
CA SER A 229 -30.27 -13.20 34.60
C SER A 229 -31.66 -12.91 34.03
#